data_AF-A0A2E5T1J7-F1
#
_entry.id   AF-A0A2E5T1J7-F1
#
_cell.length_a   1.000
_cell.length_b   1.000
_cell.length_c   1.000
_cell.angle_alpha   90.00
_cell.angle_beta   90.00
_cell.angle_gamma   90.00
#
_symmetry.space_group_name_H-M   'P 1'
#
loop_
_entity.id
_entity.type
_entity.pdbx_description
1 polymer ?
#
loop_
_entity_poly.entity_id
_entity_poly.type
_entity_poly.pdbx_seq_one_letter_code
_entity_poly.pdbx_strand_id
1 'polypeptide(L)' 'MNKSLSNEMYQSLILKYEKEIQECKTGLLIYFNNSVGIGDHPNHLEEMDRLLINMSSSNDKLNILKSTFSKLYSRL' A
#
# COMPACT_ATOMS: atom_id res chain seq x y z
N MET A 1 -3.74 11.09 27.59
CA MET A 1 -3.99 10.85 26.14
C MET A 1 -5.24 10.01 26.01
N ASN A 2 -6.21 10.43 25.18
CA ASN A 2 -7.37 9.61 24.84
C ASN A 2 -6.91 8.36 24.08
N LYS A 3 -6.64 7.26 24.81
CA LYS A 3 -6.09 6.01 24.26
C LYS A 3 -6.88 5.47 23.05
N SER A 4 -8.20 5.70 23.02
CA SER A 4 -9.05 5.29 21.90
C SER A 4 -8.71 6.04 20.60
N LEU A 5 -8.61 7.37 20.61
CA LEU A 5 -8.37 8.13 19.36
C LEU A 5 -6.99 7.86 18.77
N SER A 6 -5.95 7.78 19.61
CA SER A 6 -4.59 7.50 19.13
C SER A 6 -4.48 6.09 18.53
N ASN A 7 -5.17 5.10 19.10
CA ASN A 7 -5.26 3.75 18.53
C ASN A 7 -6.00 3.76 17.20
N GLU A 8 -7.14 4.46 17.09
CA GLU A 8 -7.89 4.57 15.83
C GLU A 8 -7.07 5.23 14.74
N MET A 9 -6.31 6.29 15.05
CA MET A 9 -5.40 6.92 14.10
C MET A 9 -4.28 5.96 13.63
N TYR A 10 -3.72 5.18 14.55
CA TYR A 10 -2.72 4.16 14.22
C TYR A 10 -3.29 3.09 13.28
N GLN A 11 -4.46 2.55 13.60
CA GLN A 11 -5.15 1.56 12.77
C GLN A 11 -5.54 2.15 11.41
N SER A 12 -6.00 3.40 11.37
CA SER A 12 -6.33 4.10 10.12
C SER A 12 -5.14 4.20 9.18
N LEU A 13 -3.93 4.47 9.70
CA LEU A 13 -2.71 4.51 8.90
C LEU A 13 -2.30 3.11 8.40
N ILE A 14 -2.45 2.06 9.22
CA ILE A 14 -2.23 0.68 8.79
C ILE A 14 -3.15 0.35 7.60
N LEU A 15 -4.46 0.58 7.76
CA LEU A 15 -5.46 0.29 6.73
C LEU A 15 -5.20 1.08 5.45
N LYS A 16 -4.77 2.35 5.56
CA LYS A 16 -4.39 3.17 4.41
C LYS A 16 -3.26 2.53 3.61
N TYR A 17 -2.16 2.15 4.25
CA TYR A 17 -1.02 1.58 3.53
C TYR A 17 -1.30 0.19 3.00
N GLU A 18 -2.07 -0.63 3.73
CA GLU A 18 -2.51 -1.94 3.25
C GLU A 18 -3.42 -1.81 2.02
N LYS A 19 -4.34 -0.83 2.02
CA LYS A 19 -5.16 -0.49 0.86
C LYS A 19 -4.30 -0.09 -0.35
N GLU A 20 -3.38 0.87 -0.18
CA GLU A 20 -2.50 1.34 -1.26
C GLU A 20 -1.66 0.20 -1.86
N ILE A 21 -1.14 -0.70 -1.02
CA ILE A 21 -0.42 -1.90 -1.46
C ILE A 21 -1.34 -2.81 -2.28
N GLN A 22 -2.58 -3.03 -1.86
CA GLN A 22 -3.52 -3.88 -2.59
C GLN A 22 -3.98 -3.27 -3.93
N GLU A 23 -4.16 -1.95 -3.98
CA GLU A 23 -4.45 -1.24 -5.23
C GLU A 23 -3.31 -1.42 -6.24
N CYS A 24 -2.05 -1.23 -5.81
CA CYS A 24 -0.89 -1.43 -6.67
C CYS A 24 -0.76 -2.89 -7.13
N LYS A 25 -0.94 -3.85 -6.22
CA LYS A 25 -0.94 -5.29 -6.55
C LYS A 25 -2.01 -5.64 -7.59
N THR A 26 -3.22 -5.12 -7.43
CA THR A 26 -4.32 -5.36 -8.35
C THR A 26 -4.03 -4.77 -9.73
N GLY A 27 -3.48 -3.55 -9.77
CA GLY A 27 -3.03 -2.92 -11.02
C GLY A 27 -1.97 -3.75 -11.74
N LEU A 28 -0.96 -4.23 -11.02
CA LEU A 28 0.07 -5.12 -11.58
C LEU A 28 -0.52 -6.45 -12.07
N LEU A 29 -1.46 -7.04 -11.34
CA LEU A 29 -2.14 -8.27 -11.75
C LEU A 29 -2.91 -8.10 -13.06
N ILE A 30 -3.49 -6.92 -13.32
CA ILE A 30 -4.13 -6.64 -14.61
C ILE A 30 -3.09 -6.71 -15.74
N TYR A 31 -1.93 -6.08 -15.56
CA TYR A 31 -0.84 -6.13 -16.55
C TYR A 31 -0.27 -7.54 -16.74
N PHE A 32 -0.15 -8.34 -15.68
CA PHE A 32 0.38 -9.70 -15.78
C PHE A 32 -0.63 -10.71 -16.39
N ASN A 33 -1.93 -10.52 -16.18
CA ASN A 33 -2.96 -11.49 -16.61
C ASN A 33 -3.65 -11.12 -17.92
N ASN A 34 -3.73 -9.82 -18.27
CA ASN A 34 -4.34 -9.38 -19.53
C ASN A 34 -3.26 -9.02 -20.54
N SER A 35 -2.75 -10.02 -21.26
CA SER A 35 -1.79 -9.82 -22.38
C SER A 35 -2.41 -9.20 -23.64
N VAL A 36 -3.72 -8.95 -23.65
CA VAL A 36 -4.46 -8.49 -24.83
C VAL A 36 -5.60 -7.55 -24.43
N GLY A 37 -5.51 -6.28 -24.86
CA GLY A 37 -6.67 -5.37 -24.89
C GLY A 37 -6.58 -4.05 -24.10
N ILE A 38 -5.42 -3.65 -23.55
CA ILE A 38 -5.26 -2.25 -23.12
C ILE A 38 -4.83 -1.47 -24.37
N GLY A 39 -5.80 -0.86 -25.04
CA GLY A 39 -5.54 0.03 -26.17
C GLY A 39 -4.51 1.11 -25.83
N ASP A 40 -3.55 1.30 -26.74
CA ASP A 40 -2.76 2.51 -26.96
C ASP A 40 -2.15 3.25 -25.75
N HIS A 41 -1.67 2.55 -24.71
CA HIS A 41 -0.67 3.14 -23.81
C HIS A 41 0.71 2.56 -24.13
N PRO A 42 1.61 3.30 -24.81
CA PRO A 42 2.84 2.75 -25.36
C PRO A 42 3.87 2.28 -24.32
N ASN A 43 3.65 2.53 -23.01
CA ASN A 43 4.64 2.29 -21.97
C ASN A 43 4.06 1.57 -20.74
N HIS A 44 3.47 0.37 -20.93
CA HIS A 44 3.02 -0.48 -19.84
C HIS A 44 4.12 -0.77 -18.79
N LEU A 45 5.38 -0.89 -19.24
CA LEU A 45 6.52 -1.08 -18.33
C LEU A 45 6.74 0.11 -17.39
N GLU A 46 6.61 1.34 -17.88
CA GLU A 46 6.73 2.56 -17.05
C GLU A 46 5.62 2.63 -16.01
N GLU A 47 4.40 2.26 -16.40
CA GLU A 47 3.27 2.22 -15.48
C GLU A 47 3.43 1.12 -14.41
N MET A 48 3.91 -0.06 -14.81
CA MET A 48 4.23 -1.13 -13.86
C MET A 48 5.34 -0.72 -12.88
N ASP A 49 6.39 -0.03 -13.35
CA ASP A 49 7.45 0.53 -12.50
C ASP A 49 6.89 1.55 -11.50
N ARG A 50 6.02 2.46 -11.96
CA ARG A 50 5.32 3.42 -11.07
C ARG A 50 4.51 2.73 -9.99
N LEU A 51 3.78 1.66 -10.33
CA LEU A 51 3.02 0.87 -9.36
C LEU A 51 3.94 0.19 -8.34
N LEU A 52 5.10 -0.31 -8.76
CA LEU A 52 6.10 -0.90 -7.86
C LEU A 52 6.74 0.14 -6.93
N ILE A 53 7.08 1.32 -7.43
CA ILE A 53 7.60 2.43 -6.62
C ILE A 53 6.60 2.83 -5.54
N ASN A 54 5.32 3.00 -5.91
CA ASN A 54 4.26 3.34 -4.97
C ASN A 54 4.06 2.25 -3.92
N MET A 55 4.01 0.99 -4.36
CA MET A 55 3.86 -0.17 -3.46
C MET A 55 5.03 -0.28 -2.48
N SER A 56 6.28 -0.07 -2.94
CA SER A 56 7.47 -0.07 -2.10
C SER A 56 7.39 1.04 -1.05
N SER A 57 7.03 2.26 -1.46
CA SER A 57 6.90 3.39 -0.55
C SER A 57 5.85 3.13 0.55
N SER A 58 4.69 2.59 0.20
CA SER A 58 3.63 2.27 1.18
C SER A 58 4.03 1.10 2.08
N ASN A 59 4.74 0.10 1.56
CA ASN A 59 5.29 -1.00 2.35
C ASN A 59 6.33 -0.51 3.38
N ASP A 60 7.24 0.38 2.98
CA ASP A 60 8.25 0.95 3.88
C ASP A 60 7.59 1.77 4.99
N LYS A 61 6.61 2.62 4.64
CA LYS A 61 5.82 3.38 5.63
C LYS A 61 5.10 2.46 6.60
N LEU A 62 4.47 1.39 6.11
CA LEU A 62 3.78 0.39 6.94
C LEU A 62 4.75 -0.32 7.88
N ASN A 63 5.93 -0.69 7.39
CA ASN A 63 6.96 -1.37 8.18
C ASN A 63 7.52 -0.46 9.26
N ILE A 64 7.84 0.80 8.95
CA ILE A 64 8.30 1.79 9.93
C ILE A 64 7.21 2.05 10.97
N LEU A 65 5.96 2.19 10.55
CA LEU A 65 4.82 2.41 11.44
C LEU A 65 4.64 1.23 12.41
N LYS A 66 4.67 0.00 11.90
CA LYS A 66 4.55 -1.23 12.70
C LYS A 66 5.77 -1.42 13.63
N SER A 67 6.99 -1.25 13.13
CA SER A 67 8.21 -1.47 13.93
C SER A 67 8.37 -0.44 15.06
N THR A 68 8.01 0.82 14.78
CA THR A 68 8.22 1.93 15.72
C THR A 68 7.12 2.01 16.76
N PHE A 69 5.86 1.74 16.38
CA PHE A 69 4.70 2.08 17.22
C PHE A 69 3.82 0.89 17.64
N SER A 70 4.07 -0.33 17.15
CA SER A 70 3.27 -1.51 17.54
C SER A 70 3.21 -1.69 19.06
N LYS A 71 4.34 -1.62 19.77
CA LYS A 71 4.36 -1.81 21.23
C LYS A 71 3.50 -0.79 22.01
N LEU A 72 3.22 0.37 21.41
CA LEU A 72 2.45 1.45 22.02
C LEU A 72 0.95 1.35 21.72
N TYR A 73 0.57 0.89 20.52
CA TYR A 73 -0.82 0.94 20.03
C TYR A 73 -1.37 -0.41 19.54
N SER A 74 -0.57 -1.48 19.46
CA SER A 74 -0.99 -2.83 19.03
C SER A 74 -1.39 -3.76 20.18
N ARG A 75 -1.26 -3.32 21.44
CA ARG A 75 -1.74 -4.08 22.60
C ARG A 75 -3.21 -3.74 22.84
N LEU A 76 -4.08 -4.59 22.30
CA LEU A 76 -5.40 -4.88 22.86
C LEU A 76 -5.23 -5.93 23.95
#